data_AF-A0A0S8GUT8-F1
#
_entry.id   AF-A0A0S8GUT8-F1
#
_cell.length_a   1.000
_cell.length_b   1.000
_cell.length_c   1.000
_cell.angle_alpha   90.00
_cell.angle_beta   90.00
_cell.angle_gamma   90.00
#
_symmetry.space_group_name_H-M   'P 1'
#
loop_
_entity.id
_entity.type
_entity.pdbx_description
1 polymer ?
#
loop_
_entity_poly.entity_id
_entity_poly.type
_entity_poly.pdbx_seq_one_letter_code
_entity_poly.pdbx_strand_id
1 'polypeptide(L)'
;MNRHLTEEEIIKYEFKLLADKQLQRARVHLEECSSCRRLQERLQGKFAVLETLREETKASEELIAKTLALVRQAPPTRGVYLTRLVWLRAAAAVIVITGGLLATMWWMNPASQKQGEIEIAQTPKSDDINKGRVEERSRRRDTVIAEAEKQISEKIGVESKAVDLPAMVAAAEKLTVEDAKEEFIPQ
;
A
#
# COMPACT_ATOMS: atom_id res chain seq x y z
N MET A 1 24.67 -15.84 11.48
CA MET A 1 23.71 -14.86 10.91
C MET A 1 23.68 -13.66 11.85
N ASN A 2 24.22 -12.52 11.43
CA ASN A 2 24.67 -11.50 12.39
C ASN A 2 23.72 -10.29 12.54
N ARG A 3 22.60 -10.27 11.82
CA ARG A 3 21.62 -9.18 11.89
C ARG A 3 20.22 -9.75 12.07
N HIS A 4 19.54 -9.36 13.14
CA HIS A 4 18.11 -9.61 13.36
C HIS A 4 17.26 -8.69 12.48
N LEU A 5 16.08 -9.14 12.07
CA LEU A 5 15.10 -8.24 11.46
C LEU A 5 14.64 -7.20 12.48
N THR A 6 14.47 -5.97 12.02
CA THR A 6 13.86 -4.90 12.82
C THR A 6 12.35 -5.10 12.92
N GLU A 7 11.71 -4.48 13.93
CA GLU A 7 10.24 -4.50 14.08
C GLU A 7 9.55 -4.01 12.79
N GLU A 8 10.06 -2.94 12.17
CA GLU A 8 9.53 -2.40 10.92
C GLU A 8 9.65 -3.39 9.74
N GLU A 9 10.77 -4.10 9.62
CA GLU A 9 10.96 -5.11 8.57
C GLU A 9 9.98 -6.29 8.73
N ILE A 10 9.72 -6.73 9.98
CA ILE A 10 8.75 -7.78 10.29
C ILE A 10 7.32 -7.30 10.00
N ILE A 11 6.98 -6.06 10.36
CA ILE A 11 5.67 -5.47 10.03
C ILE A 11 5.47 -5.44 8.51
N LYS A 12 6.47 -4.96 7.76
CA LYS A 12 6.41 -4.95 6.29
C LYS A 12 6.30 -6.36 5.70
N TYR A 13 6.91 -7.36 6.34
CA TYR A 13 6.77 -8.77 5.94
C TYR A 13 5.35 -9.29 6.17
N GLU A 14 4.76 -9.08 7.36
CA GLU A 14 3.38 -9.50 7.69
C GLU A 14 2.34 -8.91 6.74
N PHE A 15 2.48 -7.62 6.41
CA PHE A 15 1.59 -6.93 5.48
C PHE A 15 1.98 -7.11 4.00
N LYS A 16 2.96 -7.96 3.68
CA LYS A 16 3.46 -8.22 2.32
C LYS A 16 3.84 -6.94 1.54
N LEU A 17 4.39 -5.95 2.25
CA LEU A 17 4.81 -4.65 1.70
C LEU A 17 6.27 -4.67 1.19
N LEU A 18 7.01 -5.75 1.45
CA LEU A 18 8.35 -5.96 0.93
C LEU A 18 8.32 -6.53 -0.50
N ALA A 19 9.37 -6.29 -1.29
CA ALA A 19 9.53 -6.94 -2.59
C ALA A 19 9.71 -8.47 -2.44
N ASP A 20 9.33 -9.26 -3.45
CA ASP A 20 9.33 -10.74 -3.38
C ASP A 20 10.65 -11.35 -2.91
N LYS A 21 11.78 -10.80 -3.38
CA LYS A 21 13.12 -11.25 -2.96
C LYS A 21 13.39 -10.99 -1.48
N GLN A 22 12.85 -9.90 -0.93
CA GLN A 22 12.98 -9.55 0.48
C GLN A 22 12.02 -10.38 1.34
N LEU A 23 10.82 -10.68 0.85
CA LEU A 23 9.89 -11.60 1.50
C LEU A 23 10.50 -12.99 1.70
N GLN A 24 11.12 -13.56 0.65
CA GLN A 24 11.78 -14.85 0.77
C GLN A 24 12.94 -14.84 1.76
N ARG A 25 13.78 -13.79 1.76
CA ARG A 25 14.88 -13.66 2.72
C ARG A 25 14.39 -13.52 4.16
N ALA A 26 13.36 -12.70 4.37
CA ALA A 26 12.73 -12.54 5.69
C ALA A 26 12.14 -13.85 6.19
N ARG A 27 11.47 -14.61 5.31
CA ARG A 27 10.93 -15.94 5.63
C ARG A 27 12.00 -16.91 6.09
N VAL A 28 13.08 -17.07 5.31
CA VAL A 28 14.20 -17.95 5.69
C VAL A 28 14.80 -17.53 7.03
N HIS A 29 14.95 -16.22 7.27
CA HIS A 29 15.46 -15.73 8.54
C HIS A 29 14.52 -16.02 9.72
N LEU A 30 13.20 -15.91 9.55
CA LEU A 30 12.21 -16.23 10.59
C LEU A 30 12.16 -17.75 10.89
N GLU A 31 12.46 -18.59 9.89
CA GLU A 31 12.60 -20.04 10.04
C GLU A 31 13.87 -20.41 10.84
N GLU A 32 14.96 -19.67 10.69
CA GLU A 32 16.24 -19.95 11.36
C GLU A 32 16.43 -19.20 12.70
N CYS A 33 15.79 -18.04 12.91
CA CYS A 33 16.03 -17.17 14.05
C CYS A 33 14.85 -17.14 15.04
N SER A 34 15.01 -17.81 16.19
CA SER A 34 13.98 -17.89 17.22
C SER A 34 13.64 -16.54 17.88
N SER A 35 14.60 -15.62 18.00
CA SER A 35 14.34 -14.29 18.56
C SER A 35 13.45 -13.44 17.65
N CYS A 36 13.69 -13.47 16.34
CA CYS A 36 12.84 -12.79 15.36
C CYS A 36 11.44 -13.40 15.30
N ARG A 37 11.31 -14.72 15.45
CA ARG A 37 10.00 -15.39 15.53
C ARG A 37 9.19 -14.96 16.76
N ARG A 38 9.81 -14.89 17.94
CA ARG A 38 9.14 -14.38 19.15
C ARG A 38 8.70 -12.93 18.99
N LEU A 39 9.49 -12.10 18.30
CA LEU A 39 9.11 -10.73 17.99
C LEU A 39 7.90 -10.69 17.03
N GLN A 40 7.89 -11.55 16.03
CA GLN A 40 6.76 -11.72 15.10
C GLN A 40 5.47 -12.11 15.85
N GLU A 41 5.51 -13.11 16.71
CA GLU A 41 4.36 -13.54 17.53
C GLU A 41 3.83 -12.41 18.42
N ARG A 42 4.73 -11.64 19.05
CA ARG A 42 4.36 -10.48 19.86
C ARG A 42 3.66 -9.40 19.03
N LEU A 43 4.11 -9.16 17.80
CA LEU A 43 3.48 -8.21 16.89
C LEU A 43 2.11 -8.70 16.43
N GLN A 44 1.98 -9.98 16.08
CA GLN A 44 0.71 -10.59 15.70
C GLN A 44 -0.32 -10.49 16.83
N GLY A 45 0.08 -10.67 18.09
CA GLY A 45 -0.79 -10.45 19.25
C GLY A 45 -1.30 -9.01 19.34
N LYS A 46 -0.45 -8.00 19.06
CA LYS A 46 -0.90 -6.59 19.03
C LYS A 46 -1.89 -6.35 17.89
N PHE A 47 -1.65 -6.92 16.71
CA PHE A 47 -2.54 -6.75 15.56
C PHE A 47 -3.87 -7.46 15.75
N ALA A 48 -3.89 -8.63 16.40
CA ALA A 48 -5.13 -9.33 16.74
C ALA A 48 -6.04 -8.47 17.64
N VAL A 49 -5.47 -7.79 18.64
CA VAL A 49 -6.24 -6.87 19.51
C VAL A 49 -6.82 -5.70 18.71
N LEU A 50 -6.08 -5.17 17.73
CA LEU A 50 -6.58 -4.11 16.86
C LEU A 50 -7.69 -4.60 15.93
N GLU A 51 -7.65 -5.84 15.47
CA GLU A 51 -8.71 -6.43 14.66
C GLU A 51 -9.98 -6.67 15.49
N THR A 52 -9.87 -7.10 16.75
CA THR A 52 -11.02 -7.18 17.67
C THR A 52 -11.70 -5.82 17.87
N LEU A 53 -10.91 -4.75 18.05
CA LEU A 53 -11.45 -3.39 18.14
C LEU A 53 -12.10 -2.93 16.82
N ARG A 54 -11.66 -3.47 15.68
CA ARG A 54 -12.25 -3.19 14.38
C ARG A 54 -13.60 -3.88 14.20
N GLU A 55 -13.77 -5.09 14.72
CA GLU A 55 -15.04 -5.82 14.66
C GLU A 55 -16.09 -5.24 15.61
N GLU A 56 -15.69 -4.77 16.79
CA GLU A 56 -16.59 -4.07 17.74
C GLU A 56 -16.99 -2.68 17.25
N THR A 57 -16.27 -2.12 16.28
CA THR A 57 -16.65 -0.87 15.60
C THR A 57 -17.52 -1.13 14.37
N LYS A 58 -18.54 -1.98 14.50
CA LYS A 58 -19.86 -1.62 13.91
C LYS A 58 -20.33 -0.36 14.64
N ALA A 59 -19.70 0.77 14.34
CA ALA A 59 -20.12 2.07 14.81
C ALA A 59 -21.60 2.17 14.48
N SER A 60 -22.45 2.19 15.52
CA SER A 60 -23.89 2.17 15.30
C SER A 60 -24.19 3.31 14.33
N GLU A 61 -24.98 3.03 13.29
CA GLU A 61 -25.30 4.04 12.28
C GLU A 61 -25.86 5.32 12.94
N GLU A 62 -26.45 5.16 14.14
CA GLU A 62 -26.89 6.22 15.02
C GLU A 62 -25.75 7.11 15.54
N LEU A 63 -24.63 6.55 16.01
CA LEU A 63 -23.46 7.34 16.42
C LEU A 63 -22.84 8.08 15.24
N ILE A 64 -22.73 7.44 14.08
CA ILE A 64 -22.22 8.09 12.87
C ILE A 64 -23.16 9.24 12.46
N ALA A 65 -24.47 8.99 12.43
CA ALA A 65 -25.48 10.01 12.11
C ALA A 65 -25.48 11.16 13.12
N LYS A 66 -25.34 10.87 14.41
CA LYS A 66 -25.27 11.88 15.48
C LYS A 66 -24.00 12.73 15.36
N THR A 67 -22.87 12.11 15.02
CA THR A 67 -21.60 12.83 14.83
C THR A 67 -21.65 13.70 13.57
N LEU A 68 -22.20 13.20 12.46
CA LEU A 68 -22.43 13.97 11.24
C LEU A 68 -23.43 15.12 11.44
N ALA A 69 -24.47 14.91 12.26
CA ALA A 69 -25.43 15.95 12.62
C ALA A 69 -24.75 17.05 13.46
N LEU A 70 -23.91 16.68 14.43
CA LEU A 70 -23.11 17.65 15.19
C LEU A 70 -22.16 18.45 14.29
N VAL A 71 -21.47 17.79 13.35
CA VAL A 71 -20.55 18.46 12.42
C VAL A 71 -21.29 19.39 11.46
N ARG A 72 -22.51 19.04 11.01
CA ARG A 72 -23.35 19.92 10.18
C ARG A 72 -23.91 21.12 10.95
N GLN A 73 -24.17 20.97 12.25
CA GLN A 73 -24.70 22.05 13.09
C GLN A 73 -23.60 22.92 13.72
N ALA A 74 -22.35 22.45 13.73
CA ALA A 74 -21.24 23.26 14.18
C ALA A 74 -21.09 24.48 13.25
N PRO A 75 -21.23 25.72 13.76
CA PRO A 75 -20.95 26.90 12.96
C PRO A 75 -19.49 26.83 12.50
N PRO A 76 -19.15 27.33 11.29
CA PRO A 76 -17.79 27.31 10.79
C PRO A 76 -16.89 27.99 11.82
N THR A 77 -16.13 27.18 12.55
CA THR A 77 -15.28 27.67 13.62
C THR A 77 -14.18 28.49 12.95
N ARG A 78 -14.00 29.72 13.45
CA ARG A 78 -13.00 30.72 13.01
C ARG A 78 -11.54 30.23 13.11
N GLY A 79 -11.30 28.96 13.44
CA GLY A 79 -10.00 28.32 13.67
C GLY A 79 -9.24 27.90 12.41
N VAL A 80 -9.87 27.85 11.23
CA VAL A 80 -9.18 27.48 9.98
C VAL A 80 -8.07 28.48 9.60
N TYR A 81 -8.16 29.73 10.07
CA TYR A 81 -7.12 30.74 9.87
C TYR A 81 -5.83 30.43 10.63
N LEU A 82 -5.92 29.88 11.85
CA LEU A 82 -4.74 29.57 12.66
C LEU A 82 -3.98 28.37 12.10
N THR A 83 -4.69 27.36 11.58
CA THR A 83 -4.06 26.19 10.95
C THR A 83 -3.27 26.56 9.69
N ARG A 84 -3.80 27.50 8.88
CA ARG A 84 -3.06 28.03 7.72
C ARG A 84 -1.80 28.79 8.13
N LEU A 85 -1.83 29.57 9.22
CA LEU A 85 -0.63 30.26 9.72
C LEU A 85 0.44 29.28 10.24
N VAL A 86 0.05 28.20 10.91
CA VAL A 86 1.00 27.19 11.40
C VAL A 86 1.67 26.47 10.22
N TRP A 87 0.90 26.13 9.17
CA TRP A 87 1.46 25.54 7.95
C TRP A 87 2.41 26.50 7.22
N LEU A 88 2.07 27.80 7.14
CA LEU A 88 2.96 28.81 6.54
C LEU A 88 4.28 28.95 7.31
N ARG A 89 4.25 28.86 8.65
CA ARG A 89 5.46 28.90 9.48
C ARG A 89 6.35 27.67 9.30
N ALA A 90 5.75 26.49 9.18
CA ALA A 90 6.48 25.26 8.92
C ALA A 90 7.18 25.29 7.54
N ALA A 91 6.49 25.77 6.50
CA ALA A 91 7.07 25.91 5.17
C ALA A 91 8.26 26.88 5.13
N ALA A 92 8.17 28.00 5.85
CA ALA A 92 9.27 28.97 5.92
C ALA A 92 10.54 28.38 6.56
N ALA A 93 10.41 27.58 7.63
CA ALA A 93 11.56 26.96 8.29
C ALA A 93 12.31 26.00 7.36
N VAL A 94 11.58 25.20 6.56
CA VAL A 94 12.19 24.29 5.59
C VAL A 94 12.97 25.07 4.53
N ILE A 95 12.41 26.16 4.00
CA ILE A 95 13.09 27.00 3.00
C ILE A 95 14.38 27.62 3.56
N VAL A 96 14.37 28.09 4.81
CA VAL A 96 15.56 28.66 5.46
C VAL A 96 16.64 27.59 5.66
N ILE A 97 16.26 26.38 6.07
CA ILE A 97 17.22 25.28 6.28
C ILE A 97 17.80 24.82 4.94
N THR A 98 16.97 24.58 3.92
CA THR A 98 17.44 24.13 2.60
C THR A 98 18.25 25.21 1.89
N GLY A 99 17.81 26.47 1.94
CA GLY A 99 18.53 27.60 1.38
C GLY A 99 19.85 27.88 2.10
N GLY A 100 19.87 27.78 3.43
CA GLY A 100 21.09 27.89 4.24
C GLY A 100 22.10 26.79 3.92
N LEU A 101 21.65 25.53 3.82
CA LEU A 101 22.49 24.39 3.43
C LEU A 101 23.03 24.54 2.00
N LEU A 102 22.22 25.01 1.05
CA LEU A 102 22.68 25.28 -0.32
C LEU A 102 23.71 26.41 -0.35
N ALA A 103 23.49 27.50 0.39
CA ALA A 103 24.43 28.62 0.45
C ALA A 103 25.78 28.22 1.06
N THR A 104 25.78 27.42 2.13
CA THR A 104 27.04 26.92 2.73
C THR A 104 27.74 25.92 1.81
N MET A 105 26.98 25.08 1.10
CA MET A 105 27.53 24.15 0.11
C MET A 105 28.12 24.87 -1.11
N TRP A 106 27.51 25.99 -1.54
CA TRP A 106 28.04 26.85 -2.60
C TRP A 106 29.29 27.61 -2.19
N TRP A 107 29.37 28.08 -0.94
CA TRP A 107 30.55 28.75 -0.40
C TRP A 107 31.77 27.81 -0.33
N MET A 108 31.56 26.54 0.05
CA MET A 108 32.65 25.57 0.20
C MET A 108 33.09 24.88 -1.10
N ASN A 109 32.40 25.09 -2.23
CA ASN A 109 32.74 24.46 -3.50
C ASN A 109 32.67 25.41 -4.71
N PRO A 110 33.58 26.42 -4.80
CA PRO A 110 33.64 27.35 -5.92
C PRO A 110 34.08 26.68 -7.25
N ALA A 111 34.46 25.41 -7.24
CA ALA A 111 34.92 24.69 -8.44
C ALA A 111 33.77 24.19 -9.35
N SER A 112 32.51 24.26 -8.91
CA SER A 112 31.34 23.82 -9.70
C SER A 112 30.77 24.91 -10.63
N GLN A 113 31.55 25.96 -10.95
CA GLN A 113 31.10 27.10 -11.75
C GLN A 113 31.53 27.01 -13.23
N LYS A 114 31.51 25.81 -13.84
CA LYS A 114 31.79 25.63 -15.28
C LYS A 114 30.78 24.82 -16.09
N GLN A 115 29.65 24.40 -15.50
CA GLN A 115 28.57 23.79 -16.28
C GLN A 115 27.24 24.35 -15.83
N GLY A 116 26.74 25.34 -16.57
CA GLY A 116 25.44 25.94 -16.32
C GLY A 116 25.26 27.32 -16.94
N GLU A 117 25.84 27.57 -18.12
CA GLU A 117 25.28 28.57 -19.02
C GLU A 117 23.96 27.99 -19.53
N ILE A 118 22.93 28.10 -18.68
CA ILE A 118 21.55 27.92 -19.10
C ILE A 118 21.20 29.21 -19.79
N GLU A 119 21.34 29.18 -21.11
CA GLU A 119 20.72 30.07 -22.06
C GLU A 119 19.21 30.11 -21.74
N ILE A 120 18.79 31.13 -21.00
CA ILE A 120 17.38 31.51 -20.88
C ILE A 120 17.03 32.22 -22.19
N ALA A 121 16.84 31.44 -23.25
CA ALA A 121 16.16 31.87 -24.46
C ALA A 121 14.75 31.29 -24.45
N GLN A 122 13.81 32.17 -24.09
CA GLN A 122 12.40 32.20 -24.55
C GLN A 122 11.54 30.97 -24.27
N THR A 123 10.53 31.16 -23.44
CA THR A 123 9.41 30.25 -23.21
C THR A 123 8.56 30.08 -24.47
N PRO A 124 8.47 28.88 -25.08
CA PRO A 124 7.35 28.55 -25.94
C PRO A 124 6.12 28.25 -25.07
N LYS A 125 5.05 28.97 -25.38
CA LYS A 125 3.67 28.85 -24.87
C LYS A 125 3.31 27.37 -24.59
N SER A 126 2.99 27.09 -23.32
CA SER A 126 2.98 25.76 -22.70
C SER A 126 1.75 24.88 -22.97
N ASP A 127 0.92 25.21 -23.93
CA ASP A 127 -0.37 24.51 -24.12
C ASP A 127 -0.30 23.37 -25.14
N ASP A 128 0.75 23.26 -25.96
CA ASP A 128 0.85 22.23 -27.00
C ASP A 128 1.77 21.04 -26.66
N ILE A 129 2.67 21.17 -25.68
CA ILE A 129 3.66 20.13 -25.33
C ILE A 129 3.02 18.93 -24.59
N ASN A 130 1.86 19.14 -23.93
CA ASN A 130 1.21 18.06 -23.18
C ASN A 130 0.45 17.07 -24.08
N LYS A 131 0.16 17.40 -25.34
CA LYS A 131 -0.62 16.53 -26.23
C LYS A 131 0.21 15.38 -26.81
N GLY A 132 1.45 15.65 -27.23
CA GLY A 132 2.35 14.62 -27.80
C GLY A 132 2.83 13.58 -26.79
N ARG A 133 3.08 13.97 -25.53
CA ARG A 133 3.57 13.03 -24.51
C ARG A 133 2.48 12.07 -24.01
N VAL A 134 1.20 12.45 -24.11
CA VAL A 134 0.07 11.59 -23.76
C VAL A 134 -0.20 10.55 -24.86
N GLU A 135 -0.07 10.91 -26.14
CA GLU A 135 -0.23 9.97 -27.27
C GLU A 135 0.86 8.89 -27.31
N GLU A 136 2.13 9.27 -27.07
CA GLU A 136 3.24 8.31 -27.02
C GLU A 136 3.09 7.30 -25.86
N ARG A 137 2.56 7.75 -24.71
CA ARG A 137 2.28 6.88 -23.56
C ARG A 137 1.04 5.99 -23.75
N SER A 138 0.15 6.32 -24.68
CA SER A 138 -0.97 5.44 -25.09
C SER A 138 -0.47 4.33 -26.01
N ARG A 139 0.31 4.66 -27.05
CA ARG A 139 0.86 3.65 -27.97
C ARG A 139 1.75 2.62 -27.28
N ARG A 140 2.55 3.04 -26.29
CA ARG A 140 3.35 2.10 -25.48
C ARG A 140 2.51 1.21 -24.56
N ARG A 141 1.32 1.65 -24.14
CA ARG A 141 0.42 0.80 -23.34
C ARG A 141 -0.25 -0.26 -24.21
N ASP A 142 -0.68 0.09 -25.41
CA ASP A 142 -1.36 -0.84 -26.31
C ASP A 142 -0.42 -1.98 -26.74
N THR A 143 0.88 -1.69 -26.96
CA THR A 143 1.88 -2.74 -27.26
C THR A 143 2.15 -3.66 -26.07
N VAL A 144 2.13 -3.15 -24.84
CA VAL A 144 2.37 -3.97 -23.64
C VAL A 144 1.17 -4.85 -23.32
N ILE A 145 -0.05 -4.38 -23.56
CA ILE A 145 -1.28 -5.17 -23.38
C ILE A 145 -1.33 -6.31 -24.41
N ALA A 146 -1.03 -6.03 -25.69
CA ALA A 146 -1.00 -7.06 -26.73
C ALA A 146 0.08 -8.15 -26.47
N GLU A 147 1.26 -7.76 -25.98
CA GLU A 147 2.32 -8.70 -25.59
C GLU A 147 1.88 -9.56 -24.39
N ALA A 148 1.19 -8.97 -23.41
CA ALA A 148 0.68 -9.69 -22.24
C ALA A 148 -0.43 -10.68 -22.59
N GLU A 149 -1.36 -10.33 -23.48
CA GLU A 149 -2.40 -11.24 -23.96
C GLU A 149 -1.79 -12.45 -24.70
N LYS A 150 -0.74 -12.22 -25.49
CA LYS A 150 -0.03 -13.31 -26.18
C LYS A 150 0.61 -14.27 -25.17
N GLN A 151 1.31 -13.77 -24.16
CA GLN A 151 1.91 -14.61 -23.12
C GLN A 151 0.87 -15.36 -22.27
N ILE A 152 -0.30 -14.76 -22.02
CA ILE A 152 -1.39 -15.42 -21.29
C ILE A 152 -1.99 -16.53 -22.15
N SER A 153 -2.25 -16.28 -23.45
CA SER A 153 -2.78 -17.31 -24.36
C SER A 153 -1.81 -18.48 -24.56
N GLU A 154 -0.49 -18.22 -24.61
CA GLU A 154 0.54 -19.25 -24.67
C GLU A 154 0.58 -20.11 -23.40
N LYS A 155 0.44 -19.48 -22.22
CA LYS A 155 0.40 -20.21 -20.94
C LYS A 155 -0.88 -21.01 -20.74
N ILE A 156 -2.03 -20.47 -21.14
CA ILE A 156 -3.32 -21.15 -20.96
C ILE A 156 -3.52 -22.26 -22.00
N GLY A 157 -2.96 -22.12 -23.21
CA GLY A 157 -3.06 -23.13 -24.27
C GLY A 157 -2.33 -24.46 -24.00
N VAL A 158 -1.48 -24.53 -22.96
CA VAL A 158 -0.72 -25.74 -22.61
C VAL A 158 -1.41 -26.56 -21.49
N GLU A 159 -2.36 -25.98 -20.75
CA GLU A 159 -2.94 -26.63 -19.56
C GLU A 159 -4.41 -27.05 -19.69
N SER A 160 -5.03 -26.95 -20.87
CA SER A 160 -6.33 -27.61 -21.14
C SER A 160 -6.14 -29.10 -21.47
N LYS A 161 -5.41 -29.84 -20.63
CA LYS A 161 -5.57 -31.29 -20.55
C LYS A 161 -6.83 -31.53 -19.73
N ALA A 162 -7.87 -32.02 -20.41
CA ALA A 162 -9.18 -32.36 -19.85
C ALA A 162 -9.08 -32.88 -18.41
N VAL A 163 -9.47 -32.03 -17.46
CA VAL A 163 -9.81 -32.49 -16.11
C VAL A 163 -11.20 -33.07 -16.23
N ASP A 164 -11.28 -34.40 -16.27
CA ASP A 164 -12.51 -35.16 -16.19
C ASP A 164 -13.22 -34.82 -14.87
N LEU A 165 -14.17 -33.89 -14.95
CA LEU A 165 -15.01 -33.41 -13.85
C LEU A 165 -16.34 -34.17 -13.59
N PRO A 166 -16.57 -35.46 -13.93
CA PRO A 166 -17.78 -36.16 -13.48
C PRO A 166 -17.63 -36.98 -12.17
N ALA A 167 -16.42 -37.14 -11.59
CA ALA A 167 -16.25 -38.03 -10.43
C ALA A 167 -16.44 -37.36 -9.05
N MET A 168 -16.20 -36.05 -8.91
CA MET A 168 -16.23 -35.40 -7.58
C MET A 168 -17.62 -34.96 -7.10
N VAL A 169 -18.61 -34.83 -8.00
CA VAL A 169 -19.98 -34.45 -7.61
C VAL A 169 -20.70 -35.62 -6.92
N ALA A 170 -20.35 -36.88 -7.23
CA ALA A 170 -20.99 -38.05 -6.62
C ALA A 170 -20.60 -38.32 -5.16
N ALA A 171 -19.52 -37.71 -4.64
CA ALA A 171 -19.06 -37.91 -3.27
C ALA A 171 -19.68 -36.92 -2.26
N ALA A 172 -20.18 -35.77 -2.72
CA ALA A 172 -20.71 -34.73 -1.83
C ALA A 172 -22.14 -35.00 -1.35
N GLU A 173 -22.91 -35.87 -2.03
CA GLU A 173 -24.32 -36.11 -1.70
C GLU A 173 -24.55 -37.19 -0.63
N LYS A 174 -23.50 -37.90 -0.18
CA LYS A 174 -23.61 -38.96 0.84
C LYS A 174 -23.39 -38.51 2.27
N LEU A 175 -22.88 -37.30 2.53
CA LEU A 175 -22.50 -36.87 3.88
C LEU A 175 -23.57 -36.05 4.63
N THR A 176 -24.70 -35.70 4.00
CA THR A 176 -25.69 -34.81 4.63
C THR A 176 -26.93 -35.52 5.19
N VAL A 177 -27.00 -36.86 5.17
CA VAL A 177 -28.22 -37.59 5.59
C VAL A 177 -28.09 -38.31 6.93
N GLU A 178 -26.89 -38.58 7.44
CA GLU A 178 -26.73 -39.37 8.68
C GLU A 178 -26.66 -38.53 9.98
N ASP A 179 -26.36 -37.24 9.93
CA ASP A 179 -26.20 -36.41 11.15
C ASP A 179 -27.48 -35.74 11.69
N ALA A 180 -28.66 -36.03 11.11
CA ALA A 180 -29.91 -35.39 11.51
C ALA A 180 -30.79 -36.20 12.49
N LYS A 181 -30.29 -37.30 13.08
CA LYS A 181 -31.15 -38.24 13.84
C LYS A 181 -30.92 -38.32 15.36
N GLU A 182 -29.94 -37.63 15.93
CA GLU A 182 -29.67 -37.68 17.37
C GLU A 182 -29.68 -36.30 18.02
N GLU A 183 -30.86 -35.69 18.24
CA GLU A 183 -31.10 -34.79 19.38
C GLU A 183 -32.59 -34.39 19.44
N PHE A 184 -33.42 -35.26 20.02
CA PHE A 184 -34.75 -34.88 20.49
C PHE A 184 -35.03 -35.57 21.84
N ILE A 185 -34.72 -34.88 22.93
CA ILE A 185 -35.15 -35.25 24.29
C ILE A 185 -36.01 -34.09 24.80
N PRO A 186 -37.34 -34.25 24.92
CA PRO A 186 -38.21 -33.24 25.53
C PRO A 186 -38.15 -33.34 27.07
N GLN A 187 -38.17 -32.18 27.73
CA GLN A 187 -38.53 -32.04 29.15
C GLN A 187 -40.01 -31.71 29.31
#